data_AF-A0A848LYW5-F1
#
_entry.id   AF-A0A848LYW5-F1
#
_cell.length_a   1.000
_cell.length_b   1.000
_cell.length_c   1.000
_cell.angle_alpha   90.00
_cell.angle_beta   90.00
_cell.angle_gamma   90.00
#
_symmetry.space_group_name_H-M   'P 1'
#
loop_
_entity.id
_entity.type
_entity.pdbx_description
1 polymer ?
#
loop_
_entity_poly.entity_id
_entity_poly.type
_entity_poly.pdbx_seq_one_letter_code
_entity_poly.pdbx_strand_id
1 'polypeptide(L)'
;MDPVSAPDPRKDPRFRRFRGGAYGVYILLTTIFSVWILWSVARSVAAMTPERPPNAAELLTFRECLDGAQALWKELESGREKLVRVQPARDVDREWMRFRTEWLERLRQRESMCGLESRERERLRAVYRRLETVQDLYTIHAVQYAGEVGGAVDALHAAFATARQDPGAGRLP
;
A
#
# COMPACT_ATOMS: atom_id res chain seq x y z
N MET A 1 43.41 -37.51 -46.71
CA MET A 1 43.83 -36.15 -46.32
C MET A 1 42.59 -35.45 -45.81
N ASP A 2 42.44 -35.35 -44.50
CA ASP A 2 41.27 -34.70 -43.90
C ASP A 2 41.33 -33.18 -44.13
N PRO A 3 40.21 -32.51 -44.44
CA PRO A 3 40.20 -31.07 -44.62
C PRO A 3 40.47 -30.39 -43.27
N VAL A 4 41.56 -29.62 -43.21
CA VAL A 4 41.88 -28.74 -42.09
C VAL A 4 40.73 -27.74 -41.94
N SER A 5 39.91 -27.92 -40.91
CA SER A 5 38.84 -26.98 -40.57
C SER A 5 39.45 -25.59 -40.37
N ALA A 6 39.04 -24.62 -41.19
CA ALA A 6 39.45 -23.24 -41.02
C ALA A 6 39.12 -22.78 -39.58
N PRO A 7 40.07 -22.14 -38.87
CA PRO A 7 39.83 -21.70 -37.50
C PRO A 7 38.64 -20.74 -37.47
N ASP A 8 37.62 -21.10 -36.70
CA ASP A 8 36.42 -20.28 -36.53
C ASP A 8 36.82 -18.88 -36.02
N PRO A 9 36.59 -17.79 -36.79
CA PRO A 9 36.97 -16.44 -36.40
C PRO A 9 36.26 -15.98 -35.13
N ARG A 10 35.14 -16.63 -34.75
CA ARG A 10 34.45 -16.42 -33.47
C ARG A 10 35.18 -17.05 -32.29
N LYS A 11 36.28 -17.79 -32.46
CA LYS A 11 37.05 -18.41 -31.36
C LYS A 11 38.49 -17.91 -31.27
N ASP A 12 38.84 -16.83 -31.97
CA ASP A 12 40.19 -16.25 -31.90
C ASP A 12 40.57 -15.85 -30.44
N PRO A 13 41.62 -16.46 -29.85
CA PRO A 13 42.02 -16.26 -28.48
C PRO A 13 42.49 -14.82 -28.18
N ARG A 14 42.89 -14.04 -29.20
CA ARG A 14 43.30 -12.63 -29.03
C ARG A 14 42.15 -11.76 -28.53
N PHE A 15 40.92 -12.04 -28.95
CA PHE A 15 39.74 -11.28 -28.55
C PHE A 15 39.07 -11.79 -27.27
N ARG A 16 39.60 -12.85 -26.65
CA ARG A 16 39.02 -13.47 -25.44
C ARG A 16 38.99 -12.50 -24.25
N ARG A 17 40.03 -11.67 -24.09
CA ARG A 17 40.09 -10.62 -23.05
C ARG A 17 39.10 -9.49 -23.30
N PHE A 18 38.98 -9.03 -24.55
CA PHE A 18 38.01 -8.00 -24.94
C PHE A 18 36.56 -8.48 -24.76
N ARG A 19 36.25 -9.73 -25.12
CA ARG A 19 34.93 -10.32 -24.89
C ARG A 19 34.64 -10.49 -23.40
N GLY A 20 35.61 -10.95 -22.61
CA GLY A 20 35.48 -11.01 -21.14
C GLY A 20 35.22 -9.64 -20.52
N GLY A 21 35.94 -8.61 -20.97
CA GLY A 21 35.71 -7.22 -20.56
C GLY A 21 34.33 -6.70 -20.96
N ALA A 22 33.90 -6.95 -22.19
CA ALA A 22 32.57 -6.55 -22.67
C ALA A 22 31.44 -7.24 -21.89
N TYR A 23 31.55 -8.55 -21.63
CA TYR A 23 30.60 -9.26 -20.77
C TYR A 23 30.63 -8.76 -19.33
N GLY A 24 31.82 -8.45 -18.79
CA GLY A 24 31.97 -7.87 -17.47
C GLY A 24 31.28 -6.51 -17.35
N VAL A 25 31.47 -5.62 -18.33
CA VAL A 25 30.79 -4.31 -18.40
C VAL A 25 29.29 -4.50 -18.54
N TYR A 26 28.83 -5.39 -19.41
CA TYR A 26 27.41 -5.68 -19.57
C TYR A 26 26.77 -6.18 -18.28
N ILE A 27 27.39 -7.16 -17.60
CA ILE A 27 26.91 -7.69 -16.32
C ILE A 27 26.89 -6.58 -15.28
N LEU A 28 27.96 -5.78 -15.17
CA LEU A 28 28.06 -4.68 -14.22
C LEU A 28 26.96 -3.63 -14.43
N LEU A 29 26.73 -3.20 -15.68
CA LEU A 29 25.69 -2.24 -16.00
C LEU A 29 24.29 -2.82 -15.72
N THR A 30 24.08 -4.09 -16.06
CA THR A 30 22.80 -4.78 -15.82
C THR A 30 22.54 -4.94 -14.32
N THR A 31 23.55 -5.28 -13.52
CA THR A 31 23.40 -5.39 -12.06
C THR A 31 23.17 -4.04 -11.41
N ILE A 32 23.93 -3.00 -11.80
CA ILE A 32 23.70 -1.63 -11.31
C ILE A 32 22.29 -1.17 -11.66
N PHE A 33 21.85 -1.36 -12.90
CA PHE A 33 20.51 -1.00 -13.34
C PHE A 33 19.44 -1.75 -12.54
N SER A 34 19.61 -3.05 -12.34
CA SER A 34 18.66 -3.88 -11.57
C SER A 34 18.57 -3.45 -10.11
N VAL A 35 19.72 -3.19 -9.46
CA VAL A 35 19.77 -2.69 -8.08
C VAL A 35 19.13 -1.31 -7.98
N TRP A 36 19.39 -0.43 -8.96
CA TRP A 36 18.79 0.90 -9.01
C TRP A 36 17.27 0.84 -9.16
N ILE A 37 16.76 -0.01 -10.05
CA ILE A 37 15.31 -0.24 -10.20
C ILE A 37 14.71 -0.80 -8.91
N LEU A 38 15.33 -1.82 -8.31
CA LEU A 38 14.89 -2.38 -7.04
C LEU A 38 14.81 -1.32 -5.95
N TRP A 39 15.84 -0.47 -5.84
CA TRP A 39 15.87 0.59 -4.85
C TRP A 39 14.83 1.68 -5.12
N SER A 40 14.65 2.07 -6.37
CA SER A 40 13.64 3.05 -6.79
C SER A 40 12.22 2.56 -6.47
N VAL A 41 11.92 1.31 -6.82
CA VAL A 41 10.63 0.68 -6.52
C VAL A 41 10.44 0.52 -5.02
N ALA A 42 11.44 0.02 -4.29
CA ALA A 42 11.35 -0.14 -2.84
C ALA A 42 11.10 1.21 -2.14
N ARG A 43 11.79 2.27 -2.55
CA ARG A 43 11.57 3.63 -2.04
C ARG A 43 10.18 4.15 -2.39
N SER A 44 9.70 3.89 -3.61
CA SER A 44 8.36 4.28 -4.03
C SER A 44 7.29 3.56 -3.23
N VAL A 45 7.43 2.25 -3.02
CA VAL A 45 6.52 1.45 -2.20
C VAL A 45 6.56 1.92 -0.76
N ALA A 46 7.75 2.12 -0.17
CA ALA A 46 7.88 2.64 1.18
C ALA A 46 7.20 4.00 1.36
N ALA A 47 7.29 4.88 0.35
CA ALA A 47 6.57 6.16 0.36
C ALA A 47 5.05 6.03 0.20
N MET A 48 4.56 4.90 -0.32
CA MET A 48 3.13 4.60 -0.52
C MET A 48 2.54 3.70 0.58
N THR A 49 3.37 3.15 1.46
CA THR A 49 2.98 2.33 2.61
C THR A 49 3.51 2.98 3.89
N PRO A 50 2.79 3.97 4.44
CA PRO A 50 3.24 4.65 5.64
C PRO A 50 3.42 3.65 6.78
N GLU A 51 4.58 3.73 7.44
CA GLU A 51 4.92 2.89 8.59
C GLU A 51 3.92 3.12 9.73
N ARG A 52 3.65 2.08 10.53
CA ARG A 52 2.86 2.21 11.75
C ARG A 52 3.75 2.84 12.82
N PRO A 53 3.51 4.09 13.27
CA PRO A 53 4.30 4.66 14.34
C PRO A 53 4.05 3.90 15.65
N PRO A 54 5.01 3.92 16.60
CA PRO A 54 4.79 3.35 17.92
C PRO A 54 3.63 4.08 18.61
N ASN A 55 2.99 3.39 19.56
CA ASN A 55 1.87 3.96 20.33
C ASN A 55 2.24 5.32 20.92
N ALA A 56 1.32 6.28 20.85
CA ALA A 56 1.53 7.61 21.40
C ALA A 56 1.70 7.55 22.93
N ALA A 57 2.44 8.52 23.50
CA ALA A 57 2.67 8.61 24.94
C ALA A 57 1.37 8.79 25.74
N GLU A 58 0.38 9.45 25.14
CA GLU A 58 -0.96 9.59 25.66
C GLU A 58 -1.97 9.00 24.67
N LEU A 59 -2.80 8.08 25.16
CA LEU A 59 -3.76 7.37 24.33
C LEU A 59 -5.13 8.06 24.37
N LEU A 60 -5.74 8.20 23.20
CA LEU A 60 -7.12 8.68 23.08
C LEU A 60 -8.10 7.72 23.73
N THR A 61 -9.24 8.25 24.16
CA THR A 61 -10.34 7.44 24.68
C THR A 61 -10.95 6.54 23.61
N PHE A 62 -11.66 5.49 24.02
CA PHE A 62 -12.30 4.56 23.09
C PHE A 62 -13.31 5.28 22.18
N ARG A 63 -14.09 6.20 22.74
CA ARG A 63 -15.05 7.03 21.98
C ARG A 63 -14.36 7.91 20.94
N GLU A 64 -13.32 8.65 21.32
CA GLU A 64 -12.57 9.49 20.37
C GLU A 64 -11.95 8.68 19.24
N CYS A 65 -11.47 7.47 19.54
CA CYS A 65 -10.96 6.54 18.53
C CYS A 65 -12.04 6.05 17.56
N LEU A 66 -13.24 5.80 18.06
CA LEU A 66 -14.38 5.37 17.25
C LEU A 66 -14.93 6.50 16.38
N ASP A 67 -15.04 7.70 16.93
CA ASP A 67 -15.45 8.91 16.21
C ASP A 67 -14.42 9.26 15.13
N GLY A 68 -13.13 9.16 15.46
CA GLY A 68 -12.03 9.31 14.49
C GLY A 68 -12.07 8.27 13.37
N ALA A 69 -12.33 6.99 13.69
CA ALA A 69 -12.52 5.96 12.68
C ALA A 69 -13.72 6.25 11.76
N GLN A 70 -14.82 6.76 12.32
CA GLN A 70 -15.99 7.14 11.52
C GLN A 70 -15.72 8.36 10.62
N ALA A 71 -14.90 9.31 11.07
CA ALA A 71 -14.44 10.41 10.24
C ALA A 71 -13.58 9.91 9.07
N LEU A 72 -12.62 9.01 9.32
CA LEU A 72 -11.79 8.39 8.28
C LEU A 72 -12.64 7.64 7.23
N TRP A 73 -13.69 6.94 7.67
CA TRP A 73 -14.65 6.30 6.76
C TRP A 73 -15.32 7.31 5.83
N LYS A 74 -15.87 8.40 6.38
CA LYS A 74 -16.53 9.46 5.61
C LYS A 74 -15.58 10.13 4.62
N GLU A 75 -14.32 10.34 5.03
CA GLU A 75 -13.29 10.90 4.15
C GLU A 75 -12.97 9.97 2.98
N LEU A 76 -12.84 8.66 3.24
CA LEU A 76 -12.60 7.66 2.21
C LEU A 76 -13.73 7.66 1.16
N GLU A 77 -14.98 7.68 1.61
CA GLU A 77 -16.14 7.68 0.73
C GLU A 77 -16.23 8.99 -0.09
N SER A 78 -16.01 10.13 0.56
CA SER A 78 -15.97 11.44 -0.12
C SER A 78 -14.83 11.52 -1.14
N GLY A 79 -13.65 10.99 -0.81
CA GLY A 79 -12.52 10.91 -1.72
C GLY A 79 -12.86 10.09 -2.96
N ARG A 80 -13.48 8.91 -2.78
CA ARG A 80 -13.95 8.07 -3.87
C ARG A 80 -14.95 8.82 -4.76
N GLU A 81 -15.98 9.43 -4.17
CA GLU A 81 -17.03 10.14 -4.92
C GLU A 81 -16.47 11.32 -5.75
N LYS A 82 -15.51 12.07 -5.21
CA LYS A 82 -14.87 13.19 -5.93
C LYS A 82 -14.14 12.71 -7.18
N LEU A 83 -13.46 11.57 -7.08
CA LEU A 83 -12.61 11.04 -8.15
C LEU A 83 -13.39 10.31 -9.25
N VAL A 84 -14.64 9.90 -8.98
CA VAL A 84 -15.57 9.37 -10.01
C VAL A 84 -15.90 10.42 -11.08
N ARG A 85 -15.76 11.72 -10.79
CA ARG A 85 -16.16 12.82 -11.69
C ARG A 85 -15.01 13.50 -12.43
N VAL A 86 -13.77 13.10 -12.18
CA VAL A 86 -12.58 13.76 -12.75
C VAL A 86 -12.33 13.30 -14.19
N GLN A 87 -12.15 14.26 -15.10
CA GLN A 87 -11.68 14.04 -16.47
C GLN A 87 -10.44 14.92 -16.72
N PRO A 88 -9.37 14.39 -17.35
CA PRO A 88 -9.25 13.06 -17.97
C PRO A 88 -8.93 11.93 -16.97
N ALA A 89 -9.32 10.69 -17.32
CA ALA A 89 -9.11 9.49 -16.51
C ALA A 89 -7.65 9.24 -16.09
N ARG A 90 -6.68 9.73 -16.87
CA ARG A 90 -5.24 9.57 -16.62
C ARG A 90 -4.77 10.22 -15.32
N ASP A 91 -5.40 11.32 -14.90
CA ASP A 91 -5.01 12.03 -13.69
C ASP A 91 -5.66 11.44 -12.44
N VAL A 92 -6.78 10.70 -12.61
CA VAL A 92 -7.55 10.08 -11.53
C VAL A 92 -6.70 9.07 -10.75
N ASP A 93 -5.94 8.21 -11.44
CA ASP A 93 -5.06 7.23 -10.79
C ASP A 93 -3.99 7.88 -9.92
N ARG A 94 -3.39 8.97 -10.41
CA ARG A 94 -2.36 9.71 -9.68
C ARG A 94 -2.94 10.41 -8.45
N GLU A 95 -4.10 11.05 -8.62
CA GLU A 95 -4.81 11.72 -7.54
C GLU A 95 -5.31 10.74 -6.48
N TRP A 96 -5.82 9.58 -6.89
CA TRP A 96 -6.21 8.50 -5.96
C TRP A 96 -5.03 7.95 -5.19
N MET A 97 -3.91 7.67 -5.85
CA MET A 97 -2.72 7.17 -5.14
C MET A 97 -2.21 8.18 -4.13
N ARG A 98 -2.23 9.47 -4.46
CA ARG A 98 -1.89 10.53 -3.51
C ARG A 98 -2.86 10.58 -2.33
N PHE A 99 -4.17 10.61 -2.61
CA PHE A 99 -5.21 10.61 -1.58
C PHE A 99 -5.10 9.38 -0.67
N ARG A 100 -4.90 8.19 -1.24
CA ARG A 100 -4.71 6.93 -0.53
C ARG A 100 -3.55 7.02 0.45
N THR A 101 -2.38 7.50 0.01
CA THR A 101 -1.22 7.65 0.88
C THR A 101 -1.50 8.61 2.04
N GLU A 102 -2.03 9.80 1.75
CA GLU A 102 -2.38 10.81 2.77
C GLU A 102 -3.46 10.31 3.74
N TRP A 103 -4.39 9.47 3.27
CA TRP A 103 -5.41 8.84 4.11
C TRP A 103 -4.82 7.73 4.98
N LEU A 104 -3.94 6.88 4.43
CA LEU A 104 -3.25 5.82 5.17
C LEU A 104 -2.34 6.41 6.26
N GLU A 105 -1.65 7.52 6.00
CA GLU A 105 -0.85 8.22 7.01
C GLU A 105 -1.72 8.64 8.21
N ARG A 106 -2.88 9.24 7.94
CA ARG A 106 -3.85 9.63 8.97
C ARG A 106 -4.43 8.42 9.71
N LEU A 107 -4.70 7.32 8.99
CA LEU A 107 -5.09 6.06 9.60
C LEU A 107 -4.01 5.59 10.58
N ARG A 108 -2.74 5.49 10.15
CA ARG A 108 -1.62 5.02 11.00
C ARG A 108 -1.40 5.91 12.21
N GLN A 109 -1.49 7.22 12.04
CA GLN A 109 -1.39 8.17 13.15
C GLN A 109 -2.53 7.97 14.16
N ARG A 110 -3.75 7.69 13.70
CA ARG A 110 -4.88 7.39 14.59
C ARG A 110 -4.71 6.04 15.27
N GLU A 111 -4.22 5.02 14.57
CA GLU A 111 -3.92 3.71 15.18
C GLU A 111 -2.95 3.83 16.36
N SER A 112 -1.88 4.63 16.22
CA SER A 112 -0.90 4.83 17.29
C SER A 112 -1.45 5.61 18.47
N MET A 113 -2.24 6.67 18.23
CA MET A 113 -2.93 7.43 19.28
C MET A 113 -4.00 6.58 19.97
N CYS A 114 -4.55 5.58 19.28
CA CYS A 114 -5.56 4.68 19.81
C CYS A 114 -4.99 3.44 20.50
N GLY A 115 -3.66 3.21 20.50
CA GLY A 115 -3.04 2.12 21.26
C GLY A 115 -3.69 0.75 20.99
N LEU A 116 -3.94 0.42 19.72
CA LEU A 116 -4.78 -0.72 19.32
C LEU A 116 -4.21 -2.09 19.71
N GLU A 117 -3.00 -2.17 20.24
CA GLU A 117 -2.32 -3.42 20.62
C GLU A 117 -2.88 -4.04 21.91
N SER A 118 -3.57 -3.27 22.75
CA SER A 118 -4.17 -3.81 23.98
C SER A 118 -5.35 -4.75 23.68
N ARG A 119 -5.59 -5.73 24.57
CA ARG A 119 -6.73 -6.66 24.44
C ARG A 119 -8.08 -5.95 24.60
N GLU A 120 -8.13 -4.93 25.45
CA GLU A 120 -9.33 -4.14 25.72
C GLU A 120 -9.82 -3.37 24.48
N ARG A 121 -8.93 -3.12 23.50
CA ARG A 121 -9.24 -2.39 22.26
C ARG A 121 -9.43 -3.31 21.06
N GLU A 122 -9.72 -4.60 21.26
CA GLU A 122 -9.92 -5.56 20.18
C GLU A 122 -11.03 -5.13 19.20
N ARG A 123 -12.14 -4.60 19.72
CA ARG A 123 -13.25 -4.10 18.90
C ARG A 123 -12.84 -2.91 18.02
N LEU A 124 -12.06 -1.97 18.56
CA LEU A 124 -11.49 -0.86 17.78
C LEU A 124 -10.50 -1.39 16.74
N ARG A 125 -9.62 -2.31 17.12
CA ARG A 125 -8.68 -2.94 16.18
C ARG A 125 -9.41 -3.58 15.01
N ALA A 126 -10.54 -4.23 15.25
CA ALA A 126 -11.36 -4.80 14.17
C ALA A 126 -11.88 -3.70 13.23
N VAL A 127 -12.37 -2.56 13.74
CA VAL A 127 -12.81 -1.43 12.91
C VAL A 127 -11.67 -0.89 12.04
N TYR A 128 -10.50 -0.60 12.61
CA TYR A 128 -9.36 -0.05 11.88
C TYR A 128 -8.85 -1.02 10.80
N ARG A 129 -8.80 -2.33 11.09
CA ARG A 129 -8.45 -3.35 10.09
C ARG A 129 -9.46 -3.42 8.94
N ARG A 130 -10.76 -3.27 9.23
CA ARG A 130 -11.80 -3.25 8.21
C ARG A 130 -11.74 -1.99 7.36
N LEU A 131 -11.40 -0.83 7.94
CA LEU A 131 -11.17 0.40 7.20
C LEU A 131 -10.03 0.24 6.18
N GLU A 132 -8.90 -0.33 6.62
CA GLU A 132 -7.76 -0.64 5.74
C GLU A 132 -8.18 -1.60 4.60
N THR A 133 -8.92 -2.66 4.93
CA THR A 133 -9.42 -3.64 3.94
C THR A 133 -10.32 -2.97 2.89
N VAL A 134 -11.26 -2.12 3.31
CA VAL A 134 -12.15 -1.42 2.37
C VAL A 134 -11.37 -0.45 1.49
N GLN A 135 -10.39 0.28 2.06
CA GLN A 135 -9.52 1.15 1.29
C GLN A 135 -8.77 0.35 0.21
N ASP A 136 -8.16 -0.78 0.56
CA ASP A 136 -7.41 -1.60 -0.40
C ASP A 136 -8.28 -2.16 -1.53
N LEU A 137 -9.56 -2.43 -1.26
CA LEU A 137 -10.53 -2.85 -2.29
C LEU A 137 -11.04 -1.68 -3.14
N TYR A 138 -11.01 -0.45 -2.62
CA TYR A 138 -11.34 0.73 -3.40
C TYR A 138 -10.24 0.99 -4.43
N THR A 139 -10.55 0.61 -5.67
CA THR A 139 -9.79 0.98 -6.86
C THR A 139 -10.70 1.76 -7.81
N ILE A 140 -10.15 2.71 -8.57
CA ILE A 140 -10.92 3.58 -9.48
C ILE A 140 -11.73 2.78 -10.51
N HIS A 141 -11.29 1.55 -10.82
CA HIS A 141 -11.89 0.66 -11.82
C HIS A 141 -12.65 -0.53 -11.23
N ALA A 142 -13.15 -0.46 -10.00
CA ALA A 142 -13.76 -1.59 -9.26
C ALA A 142 -15.11 -2.12 -9.80
N VAL A 143 -15.28 -2.19 -11.13
CA VAL A 143 -16.34 -2.97 -11.79
C VAL A 143 -16.14 -4.48 -11.55
N GLN A 144 -14.90 -4.93 -11.35
CA GLN A 144 -14.57 -6.37 -11.17
C GLN A 144 -14.75 -6.87 -9.73
N TYR A 145 -14.81 -5.98 -8.73
CA TYR A 145 -14.84 -6.34 -7.30
C TYR A 145 -16.09 -5.85 -6.56
N ALA A 146 -17.14 -5.42 -7.29
CA ALA A 146 -18.32 -4.83 -6.68
C ALA A 146 -18.96 -5.70 -5.57
N GLY A 147 -18.92 -7.03 -5.71
CA GLY A 147 -19.40 -7.96 -4.68
C GLY A 147 -18.48 -8.03 -3.44
N GLU A 148 -17.16 -8.01 -3.61
CA GLU A 148 -16.20 -8.04 -2.51
C GLU A 148 -16.18 -6.72 -1.74
N VAL A 149 -16.33 -5.60 -2.46
CA VAL A 149 -16.44 -4.26 -1.89
C VAL A 149 -17.68 -4.15 -1.01
N GLY A 150 -18.85 -4.59 -1.51
CA GLY A 150 -20.10 -4.55 -0.74
C GLY A 150 -19.98 -5.34 0.58
N GLY A 151 -19.50 -6.58 0.51
CA GLY A 151 -19.30 -7.42 1.70
C GLY A 151 -18.28 -6.83 2.69
N ALA A 152 -17.22 -6.19 2.20
CA ALA A 152 -16.24 -5.52 3.07
C ALA A 152 -16.82 -4.29 3.77
N VAL A 153 -17.63 -3.49 3.08
CA VAL A 153 -18.34 -2.33 3.65
C VAL A 153 -19.37 -2.77 4.68
N ASP A 154 -20.14 -3.82 4.41
CA ASP A 154 -21.08 -4.38 5.37
C ASP A 154 -20.37 -4.91 6.62
N ALA A 155 -19.26 -5.61 6.45
CA ALA A 155 -18.42 -6.06 7.55
C ALA A 155 -17.83 -4.90 8.36
N LEU A 156 -17.48 -3.78 7.70
CA LEU A 156 -17.04 -2.56 8.37
C LEU A 156 -18.19 -1.93 9.19
N HIS A 157 -19.39 -1.81 8.61
CA HIS A 157 -20.56 -1.29 9.32
C HIS A 157 -20.91 -2.16 10.54
N ALA A 158 -20.84 -3.49 10.40
CA ALA A 158 -21.02 -4.42 11.51
C ALA A 158 -19.95 -4.25 12.61
N ALA A 159 -18.70 -4.00 12.23
CA ALA A 159 -17.62 -3.72 13.18
C ALA A 159 -17.88 -2.40 13.95
N PHE A 160 -18.32 -1.34 13.27
CA PHE A 160 -18.74 -0.09 13.92
C PHE A 160 -19.90 -0.31 14.90
N ALA A 161 -20.93 -1.07 14.49
CA ALA A 161 -22.07 -1.37 15.36
C ALA A 161 -21.63 -2.13 16.63
N THR A 162 -20.77 -3.14 16.47
CA THR A 162 -20.20 -3.91 17.60
C THR A 162 -19.35 -3.03 18.51
N ALA A 163 -18.52 -2.15 17.94
CA ALA A 163 -17.67 -1.24 18.71
C ALA A 163 -18.49 -0.21 19.51
N ARG A 164 -19.62 0.27 18.97
CA ARG A 164 -20.52 1.19 19.70
C ARG A 164 -21.20 0.56 20.93
N GLN A 165 -21.29 -0.77 20.97
CA GLN A 165 -21.82 -1.50 22.12
C GLN A 165 -20.77 -1.70 23.22
N ASP A 166 -19.53 -1.24 23.02
CA ASP A 166 -18.50 -1.30 24.04
C ASP A 166 -18.77 -0.29 25.17
N PRO A 167 -18.63 -0.68 26.46
CA PRO A 167 -18.79 0.24 27.57
C PRO A 167 -17.91 1.50 27.48
N GLY A 168 -16.72 1.38 26.86
CA GLY A 168 -15.79 2.48 26.63
C GLY A 168 -16.26 3.49 25.57
N ALA A 169 -17.26 3.15 24.73
CA ALA A 169 -17.85 4.09 23.77
C ALA A 169 -18.70 5.18 24.45
N GLY A 170 -19.04 5.00 25.74
CA GLY A 170 -19.98 5.83 26.47
C GLY A 170 -21.43 5.56 26.06
N ARG A 171 -22.41 5.94 26.90
CA ARG A 171 -23.82 5.90 26.48
C ARG A 171 -24.05 6.97 25.42
N LEU A 172 -24.65 6.57 24.29
CA LEU A 172 -25.31 7.51 23.39
C LEU A 172 -26.41 8.24 24.21
N PRO A 173 -26.52 9.57 24.14
CA PRO A 173 -27.68 10.27 24.68
C PRO A 173 -28.97 9.83 23.99
#